data_AF-A0A653C7W7-F1
#
_entry.id   AF-A0A653C7W7-F1
#
_cell.length_a   1.000
_cell.length_b   1.000
_cell.length_c   1.000
_cell.angle_alpha   90.00
_cell.angle_beta   90.00
_cell.angle_gamma   90.00
#
_symmetry.space_group_name_H-M   'P 1'
#
loop_
_entity.id
_entity.type
_entity.pdbx_description
1 polymer ?
#
loop_
_entity_poly.entity_id
_entity_poly.type
_entity_poly.pdbx_seq_one_letter_code
_entity_poly.pdbx_strand_id
1 'polypeptide(L)'
;MDKGKAKATRLRFSYEDELVLLKEFLNNDPVVNPKAWEVIQSHVLLVTGKKFLIKTLKQHLQMLLSTFTEKEKVEQVRSGIEEPVCERTSLLQEVSSFCKEYHYDFK
;
A
#
# COMPACT_ATOMS: atom_id res chain seq x y z
N MET A 1 -14.98 -2.04 39.55
CA MET A 1 -15.60 -1.49 38.33
C MET A 1 -14.86 -2.08 37.14
N ASP A 2 -15.40 -3.16 36.59
CA ASP A 2 -14.83 -3.86 35.44
C ASP A 2 -15.16 -3.03 34.19
N LYS A 3 -14.16 -2.34 33.62
CA LYS A 3 -14.33 -1.63 32.36
C LYS A 3 -14.40 -2.68 31.26
N GLY A 4 -15.61 -3.02 30.83
CA GLY A 4 -15.86 -3.93 29.72
C GLY A 4 -14.95 -3.59 28.54
N LYS A 5 -14.10 -4.53 28.12
CA LYS A 5 -13.24 -4.38 26.96
C LYS A 5 -14.11 -4.07 25.74
N ALA A 6 -14.03 -2.83 25.25
CA ALA A 6 -14.61 -2.47 23.96
C ALA A 6 -14.08 -3.47 22.92
N LYS A 7 -14.98 -4.11 22.16
CA LYS A 7 -14.56 -4.98 21.05
C LYS A 7 -13.75 -4.13 20.08
N ALA A 8 -12.49 -4.51 19.86
CA ALA A 8 -11.64 -3.84 18.88
C ALA A 8 -12.33 -3.91 17.51
N THR A 9 -12.70 -2.76 16.97
CA THR A 9 -13.25 -2.68 15.61
C THR A 9 -12.14 -3.01 14.63
N ARG A 10 -12.45 -3.80 13.61
CA ARG A 10 -11.48 -4.18 12.57
C ARG A 10 -11.06 -2.91 11.83
N LEU A 11 -9.77 -2.58 11.87
CA LEU A 11 -9.22 -1.45 11.12
C LEU A 11 -9.40 -1.68 9.61
N ARG A 12 -9.73 -0.60 8.90
CA ARG A 12 -9.86 -0.58 7.45
C ARG A 12 -8.95 0.50 6.87
N PHE A 13 -8.39 0.21 5.71
CA PHE A 13 -7.66 1.20 4.92
C PHE A 13 -8.64 2.19 4.31
N SER A 14 -8.38 3.48 4.50
CA SER A 14 -8.97 4.56 3.71
C SER A 14 -8.03 4.93 2.55
N TYR A 15 -8.51 5.79 1.65
CA TYR A 15 -7.71 6.31 0.54
C TYR A 15 -6.43 7.01 1.03
N GLU A 16 -6.52 7.78 2.11
CA GLU A 16 -5.38 8.48 2.71
C GLU A 16 -4.36 7.51 3.30
N ASP A 17 -4.81 6.42 3.94
CA ASP A 17 -3.89 5.39 4.45
C ASP A 17 -3.09 4.75 3.30
N GLU A 18 -3.72 4.54 2.14
CA GLU A 18 -3.07 3.98 0.95
C GLU A 18 -2.01 4.93 0.41
N LEU A 19 -2.32 6.23 0.30
CA LEU A 19 -1.35 7.23 -0.13
C LEU A 19 -0.14 7.28 0.80
N VAL A 20 -0.36 7.25 2.11
CA VAL A 20 0.72 7.23 3.11
C VAL A 20 1.55 5.96 2.94
N LEU A 21 0.91 4.79 2.87
CA LEU A 21 1.62 3.51 2.71
C LEU A 21 2.48 3.48 1.43
N LEU A 22 1.95 3.97 0.31
CA LEU A 22 2.68 4.03 -0.97
C LEU A 22 3.90 4.95 -0.90
N LYS A 23 3.74 6.16 -0.34
CA LYS A 23 4.84 7.12 -0.16
C LYS A 23 5.92 6.57 0.76
N GLU A 24 5.53 5.99 1.90
CA GLU A 24 6.48 5.41 2.85
C GLU A 24 7.24 4.22 2.27
N PHE A 25 6.59 3.41 1.43
CA PHE A 25 7.26 2.32 0.72
C PHE A 25 8.37 2.84 -0.20
N LEU A 26 8.08 3.87 -1.01
CA LEU A 26 9.07 4.48 -1.90
C LEU A 26 10.20 5.18 -1.14
N ASN A 27 9.87 5.88 -0.05
CA ASN A 27 10.84 6.68 0.70
C ASN A 27 11.82 5.84 1.54
N ASN A 28 11.41 4.66 2.01
CA ASN A 28 12.21 3.84 2.92
C ASN A 28 12.82 2.59 2.28
N ASP A 29 12.49 2.31 1.01
CA ASP A 29 13.04 1.21 0.22
C ASP A 29 13.16 -0.12 0.98
N PRO A 30 12.02 -0.77 1.29
CA PRO A 30 12.02 -2.06 1.96
C PRO A 30 12.45 -3.22 1.05
N VAL A 31 12.73 -2.94 -0.22
CA VAL A 31 13.25 -3.91 -1.19
C VAL A 31 14.73 -4.15 -0.91
N VAL A 32 15.50 -3.08 -0.72
CA VAL A 32 16.92 -3.15 -0.34
C VAL A 32 17.09 -3.46 1.15
N ASN A 33 16.24 -2.90 2.01
CA ASN A 33 16.31 -3.11 3.45
C ASN A 33 15.00 -3.67 4.03
N PRO A 34 14.87 -4.99 4.23
CA PRO A 34 13.64 -5.58 4.77
C PRO A 34 13.20 -5.04 6.14
N LYS A 35 14.12 -4.52 6.96
CA LYS A 35 13.79 -3.90 8.26
C LYS A 35 13.10 -2.55 8.12
N ALA A 36 13.15 -1.91 6.95
CA ALA A 36 12.44 -0.67 6.68
C ALA A 36 10.92 -0.82 6.83
N TRP A 37 10.37 -2.04 6.77
CA TRP A 37 8.97 -2.30 7.10
C TRP A 37 8.57 -1.90 8.53
N GLU A 38 9.50 -1.94 9.48
CA GLU A 38 9.26 -1.48 10.86
C GLU A 38 9.14 0.04 10.91
N VAL A 39 9.95 0.74 10.11
CA VAL A 39 9.91 2.21 9.94
C VAL A 39 8.60 2.61 9.27
N ILE A 40 8.26 1.97 8.15
CA ILE A 40 7.00 2.18 7.42
C ILE A 40 5.80 1.97 8.36
N GLN A 41 5.77 0.88 9.13
CA GLN A 41 4.69 0.61 10.08
C GLN A 41 4.57 1.73 11.13
N SER A 42 5.70 2.21 11.64
CA SER A 42 5.75 3.27 12.65
C SER A 42 5.24 4.59 12.09
N HIS A 43 5.62 4.95 10.86
CA HIS A 43 5.18 6.16 10.19
C HIS A 43 3.71 6.10 9.80
N VAL A 44 3.23 4.97 9.25
CA VAL A 44 1.79 4.78 8.96
C VAL A 44 0.98 4.96 10.24
N LEU A 45 1.41 4.37 11.36
CA LEU A 45 0.75 4.57 12.65
C LEU A 45 0.77 6.04 13.07
N LEU A 46 1.91 6.71 12.97
CA LEU A 46 2.06 8.11 13.38
C LEU A 46 1.15 9.04 12.57
N VAL A 47 1.09 8.86 11.25
CA VAL A 47 0.34 9.73 10.34
C VAL A 47 -1.16 9.44 10.34
N THR A 48 -1.54 8.17 10.36
CA THR A 48 -2.96 7.76 10.22
C THR A 48 -3.66 7.48 11.55
N GLY A 49 -2.90 7.31 12.63
CA GLY A 49 -3.41 6.83 13.92
C GLY A 49 -3.79 5.34 13.94
N LYS A 50 -3.58 4.60 12.85
CA LYS A 50 -4.00 3.20 12.71
C LYS A 50 -2.82 2.24 12.85
N LYS A 51 -2.91 1.35 13.83
CA LYS A 51 -1.87 0.34 14.09
C LYS A 51 -2.13 -0.93 13.28
N PHE A 52 -1.63 -0.96 12.04
CA PHE A 52 -1.62 -2.17 11.22
C PHE A 52 -0.44 -3.08 11.56
N LEU A 53 -0.57 -4.39 11.32
CA LEU A 53 0.57 -5.32 11.34
C LEU A 53 1.38 -5.17 10.04
N ILE A 54 2.70 -5.38 10.09
CA ILE A 54 3.55 -5.39 8.88
C ILE A 54 2.99 -6.34 7.82
N LYS A 55 2.59 -7.55 8.23
CA LYS A 55 1.94 -8.52 7.32
C LYS A 55 0.70 -7.92 6.64
N THR A 56 -0.12 -7.17 7.37
CA THR A 56 -1.31 -6.52 6.82
C THR A 56 -0.95 -5.42 5.83
N LEU A 57 0.09 -4.62 6.10
CA LEU A 57 0.59 -3.60 5.18
C LEU A 57 1.10 -4.22 3.87
N LYS A 58 1.94 -5.26 3.96
CA LYS A 58 2.44 -6.01 2.82
C LYS A 58 1.30 -6.60 1.97
N GLN A 59 0.36 -7.28 2.61
CA GLN A 59 -0.79 -7.89 1.93
C GLN A 59 -1.68 -6.86 1.26
N HIS A 60 -1.92 -5.72 1.91
CA HIS A 60 -2.72 -4.64 1.32
C HIS A 60 -2.03 -4.04 0.10
N LEU A 61 -0.72 -3.76 0.20
CA LEU A 61 0.05 -3.23 -0.91
C LEU A 61 0.11 -4.21 -2.10
N GLN A 62 0.30 -5.50 -1.83
CA GLN A 62 0.26 -6.54 -2.86
C GLN A 62 -1.11 -6.59 -3.56
N MET A 63 -2.21 -6.49 -2.80
CA MET A 63 -3.57 -6.45 -3.36
C MET A 63 -3.78 -5.19 -4.24
N LEU A 64 -3.30 -4.03 -3.80
CA LEU A 64 -3.37 -2.79 -4.58
C LEU A 64 -2.63 -2.92 -5.92
N LEU A 65 -1.40 -3.43 -5.89
CA LEU A 65 -0.59 -3.63 -7.10
C LEU A 65 -1.21 -4.66 -8.04
N SER A 66 -1.77 -5.75 -7.50
CA SER A 66 -2.46 -6.76 -8.30
C SER A 66 -3.69 -6.19 -8.99
N THR A 67 -4.49 -5.39 -8.26
CA THR A 67 -5.68 -4.72 -8.81
C THR A 67 -5.28 -3.70 -9.89
N PHE A 68 -4.23 -2.93 -9.64
CA PHE A 68 -3.70 -1.94 -10.56
C PHE A 68 -3.24 -2.58 -11.87
N THR A 69 -2.36 -3.58 -11.78
CA THR A 69 -1.84 -4.27 -12.97
C THR A 69 -2.90 -5.01 -13.79
N GLU A 70 -3.95 -5.54 -13.14
CA GLU A 70 -5.06 -6.15 -13.87
C GLU A 70 -5.89 -5.10 -14.63
N LYS A 71 -6.13 -3.94 -14.02
CA LYS A 71 -6.79 -2.82 -14.70
C LYS A 71 -6.00 -2.35 -15.91
N GLU A 72 -4.68 -2.16 -15.77
CA GLU A 72 -3.81 -1.74 -16.89
C GLU A 72 -3.94 -2.68 -18.09
N LYS A 73 -3.96 -4.00 -17.85
CA LYS A 73 -4.13 -4.99 -18.93
C LYS A 73 -5.47 -4.86 -19.63
N VAL A 74 -6.55 -4.65 -18.88
CA VAL A 74 -7.89 -4.50 -19.44
C VAL A 74 -7.99 -3.21 -20.25
N GLU A 75 -7.41 -2.11 -19.77
CA GLU A 75 -7.42 -0.81 -20.44
C GLU A 75 -6.56 -0.81 -21.71
N GLN A 76 -5.39 -1.45 -21.68
CA GLN A 76 -4.55 -1.64 -22.86
C GLN A 76 -5.29 -2.34 -24.00
N VAL A 77 -6.20 -3.27 -23.68
CA VAL A 77 -7.04 -3.99 -24.66
C VAL A 77 -8.22 -3.14 -25.15
N ARG A 78 -8.75 -2.22 -24.33
CA ARG A 78 -9.99 -1.47 -24.61
C ARG A 78 -9.77 -0.10 -25.28
N SER A 79 -8.55 0.21 -25.74
CA SER A 79 -8.06 1.52 -26.25
C SER A 79 -9.16 2.58 -26.50
N GLY A 80 -9.24 3.58 -25.61
CA GLY A 80 -10.15 4.71 -25.80
C GLY A 80 -10.56 5.47 -24.54
N ILE A 81 -10.25 4.98 -23.34
CA ILE A 81 -10.53 5.67 -22.08
C ILE A 81 -9.24 5.72 -21.26
N GLU A 82 -8.64 6.91 -21.18
CA GLU A 82 -7.58 7.19 -20.21
C GLU A 82 -8.26 7.58 -18.88
N GLU A 83 -8.11 6.76 -17.84
CA GLU A 83 -8.50 7.19 -16.48
C GLU A 83 -7.67 8.43 -16.11
N PRO A 84 -8.29 9.48 -15.53
CA PRO A 84 -7.55 10.66 -15.12
C PRO A 84 -6.48 10.27 -14.10
N VAL A 85 -5.24 10.71 -14.38
CA VAL A 85 -4.10 10.48 -13.49
C VAL A 85 -4.38 11.13 -12.14
N CYS A 86 -4.57 10.30 -11.13
CA CYS A 86 -4.67 10.73 -9.74
C CYS A 86 -3.41 10.31 -8.97
N GLU A 87 -3.14 10.99 -7.86
CA GLU A 87 -1.93 10.77 -7.05
C GLU A 87 -1.74 9.29 -6.69
N ARG A 88 -2.82 8.58 -6.33
CA ARG A 88 -2.74 7.16 -6.03
C ARG A 88 -2.29 6.34 -7.24
N THR A 89 -2.81 6.64 -8.43
CA THR A 89 -2.45 5.93 -9.66
C THR A 89 -0.98 6.18 -10.01
N SER A 90 -0.49 7.42 -9.90
CA SER A 90 0.92 7.74 -10.10
C SER A 90 1.84 6.99 -9.13
N LEU A 91 1.50 6.99 -7.83
CA LEU A 91 2.26 6.26 -6.82
C LEU A 91 2.23 4.74 -7.04
N LEU A 92 1.08 4.18 -7.44
CA LEU A 92 0.98 2.76 -7.78
C LEU A 92 1.83 2.39 -8.99
N GLN A 93 1.89 3.26 -10.00
CA GLN A 93 2.78 3.08 -11.15
C GLN A 93 4.25 3.05 -10.73
N GLU A 94 4.67 3.99 -9.89
CA GLU A 94 6.05 4.06 -9.38
C GLU A 94 6.40 2.83 -8.56
N VAL A 95 5.56 2.45 -7.58
CA VAL A 95 5.78 1.24 -6.76
C VAL A 95 5.77 -0.02 -7.62
N SER A 96 4.85 -0.14 -8.59
CA SER A 96 4.78 -1.26 -9.52
C SER A 96 6.07 -1.39 -10.34
N SER A 97 6.56 -0.27 -10.87
CA SER A 97 7.81 -0.22 -11.64
C SER A 97 9.00 -0.60 -10.78
N PHE A 98 9.07 -0.07 -9.55
CA PHE A 98 10.11 -0.38 -8.57
C PHE A 98 10.13 -1.87 -8.20
N CYS A 99 8.98 -2.45 -7.84
CA CYS A 99 8.91 -3.89 -7.53
C CYS A 99 9.31 -4.77 -8.71
N LYS A 100 8.97 -4.38 -9.95
CA LYS A 100 9.34 -5.12 -11.17
C LYS A 100 10.85 -5.07 -11.42
N GLU A 101 11.47 -3.91 -11.28
CA GLU A 101 12.91 -3.71 -11.48
C GLU A 101 13.75 -4.60 -10.56
N TYR A 102 13.34 -4.73 -9.30
CA TYR A 102 14.07 -5.49 -8.29
C TYR A 102 13.55 -6.92 -8.09
N HIS A 103 12.61 -7.39 -8.92
CA HIS A 103 11.93 -8.69 -8.77
C HIS A 103 11.39 -8.95 -7.35
N TYR A 104 10.87 -7.90 -6.71
CA TYR A 104 10.44 -7.95 -5.32
C TYR A 104 9.14 -8.74 -5.14
N ASP A 105 9.13 -9.63 -4.15
CA ASP A 105 7.96 -10.39 -3.73
C ASP A 105 7.61 -10.03 -2.27
N PHE A 106 6.32 -9.90 -1.98
CA PHE A 106 5.79 -9.53 -0.66
C PHE A 106 5.71 -10.72 0.31
N LYS A 107 6.25 -11.88 -0.07
CA LYS A 107 6.31 -13.10 0.76
C LYS A 107 7.07 -12.91 2.07
#